data_AF-A0A1R0KVM4-F1
#
_entry.id   AF-A0A1R0KVM4-F1
#
_cell.length_a   1.000
_cell.length_b   1.000
_cell.length_c   1.000
_cell.angle_alpha   90.00
_cell.angle_beta   90.00
_cell.angle_gamma   90.00
#
_symmetry.space_group_name_H-M   'P 1'
#
loop_
_entity.id
_entity.type
_entity.pdbx_description
1 polymer ?
#
loop_
_entity_poly.entity_id
_entity_poly.type
_entity_poly.pdbx_seq_one_letter_code
_entity_poly.pdbx_strand_id
1 'polypeptide(L)'
;MTQARVGTGTFRHATFTGNSWFFGTTFTGDVRFSGATFTGDVWSDKTTFTGSTRFDEVTFTGGATFRGATFTGDAWFNRTTFTGKAWFDKTAFTGDARFDEATFTGDARFRGATLGSEPFQPTFASDDKRDDSGQSG
;
A
#
# COMPACT_ATOMS: atom_id res chain seq x y z
N MET A 1 -2.87 2.33 -25.39
CA MET A 1 -3.11 3.24 -24.26
C MET A 1 -1.82 3.35 -23.48
N THR A 2 -1.29 4.55 -23.32
CA THR A 2 -0.01 4.78 -22.64
C THR A 2 -0.28 4.79 -21.13
N GLN A 3 0.38 3.93 -20.36
CA GLN A 3 0.33 3.99 -18.90
C GLN A 3 0.94 5.31 -18.42
N ALA A 4 0.31 5.96 -17.44
CA ALA A 4 0.87 7.17 -16.83
C ALA A 4 2.24 6.85 -16.23
N ARG A 5 3.21 7.75 -16.42
CA ARG A 5 4.56 7.63 -15.86
C ARG A 5 4.87 8.87 -15.04
N VAL A 6 5.34 8.65 -13.83
CA VAL A 6 5.78 9.70 -12.92
C VAL A 6 7.23 9.40 -12.56
N GLY A 7 8.11 10.40 -12.60
CA GLY A 7 9.48 10.26 -12.12
C GLY A 7 9.54 10.22 -10.59
N THR A 8 10.51 10.93 -10.02
CA THR A 8 10.55 11.14 -8.57
C THR A 8 9.38 12.02 -8.12
N GLY A 9 8.74 11.66 -7.01
CA GLY A 9 7.63 12.41 -6.42
C GLY A 9 7.79 12.59 -4.91
N THR A 10 7.50 13.79 -4.38
CA THR A 10 7.52 14.05 -2.94
C THR A 10 6.24 14.75 -2.51
N PHE A 11 5.57 14.17 -1.52
CA PHE A 11 4.26 14.57 -0.98
C PHE A 11 4.27 14.44 0.54
N ARG A 12 5.38 14.81 1.17
CA ARG A 12 5.55 14.70 2.62
C ARG A 12 4.58 15.62 3.34
N HIS A 13 3.90 15.12 4.36
CA HIS A 13 2.89 15.87 5.13
C HIS A 13 1.75 16.46 4.28
N ALA A 14 1.56 15.98 3.05
CA ALA A 14 0.46 16.43 2.20
C ALA A 14 -0.86 15.84 2.69
N THR A 15 -1.95 16.60 2.53
CA THR A 15 -3.31 16.09 2.74
C THR A 15 -4.01 15.97 1.40
N PHE A 16 -4.38 14.75 1.02
CA PHE A 16 -5.20 14.45 -0.14
C PHE A 16 -6.65 14.36 0.30
N THR A 17 -7.44 15.41 0.01
CA THR A 17 -8.79 15.59 0.56
C THR A 17 -9.88 14.81 -0.18
N GLY A 18 -9.55 14.25 -1.33
CA GLY A 18 -10.45 13.45 -2.15
C GLY A 18 -9.85 12.09 -2.47
N ASN A 19 -10.56 11.34 -3.30
CA ASN A 19 -10.05 10.08 -3.83
C ASN A 19 -8.78 10.32 -4.65
N SER A 20 -7.81 9.41 -4.52
CA SER A 20 -6.53 9.45 -5.22
C SER A 20 -6.41 8.25 -6.15
N TRP A 21 -6.27 8.51 -7.44
CA TRP A 21 -6.20 7.47 -8.46
C TRP A 21 -4.78 7.34 -9.01
N PHE A 22 -4.15 6.21 -8.71
CA PHE A 22 -2.84 5.80 -9.25
C PHE A 22 -2.91 4.54 -10.10
N PHE A 23 -4.10 3.97 -10.31
CA PHE A 23 -4.34 2.74 -11.06
C PHE A 23 -3.49 2.62 -12.34
N GLY A 24 -2.69 1.55 -12.43
CA GLY A 24 -1.87 1.27 -13.60
C GLY A 24 -0.74 2.28 -13.88
N THR A 25 -0.44 3.19 -12.95
CA THR A 25 0.67 4.14 -13.07
C THR A 25 2.00 3.43 -12.87
N THR A 26 3.04 3.90 -13.55
CA THR A 26 4.43 3.53 -13.25
C THR A 26 5.16 4.71 -12.65
N PHE A 27 5.55 4.59 -11.38
CA PHE A 27 6.49 5.51 -10.74
C PHE A 27 7.91 5.03 -11.02
N THR A 28 8.65 5.74 -11.87
CA THR A 28 9.96 5.32 -12.35
C THR A 28 11.12 5.73 -11.44
N GLY A 29 10.86 6.58 -10.44
CA GLY A 29 11.83 7.03 -9.44
C GLY A 29 11.27 6.91 -8.03
N ASP A 30 12.06 7.37 -7.04
CA ASP A 30 11.63 7.36 -5.64
C ASP A 30 10.35 8.17 -5.42
N VAL A 31 9.45 7.64 -4.59
CA VAL A 31 8.22 8.35 -4.19
C VAL A 31 8.11 8.41 -2.68
N ARG A 32 7.89 9.62 -2.14
CA ARG A 32 7.81 9.85 -0.69
C ARG A 32 6.47 10.47 -0.32
N PHE A 33 5.65 9.72 0.40
CA PHE A 33 4.41 10.17 1.03
C PHE A 33 4.55 10.35 2.54
N SER A 34 5.77 10.35 3.09
CA SER A 34 5.97 10.28 4.54
C SER A 34 5.18 11.33 5.32
N GLY A 35 4.42 10.89 6.31
CA GLY A 35 3.55 11.74 7.14
C GLY A 35 2.32 12.31 6.42
N ALA A 36 2.01 11.87 5.19
CA ALA A 36 0.83 12.32 4.46
C ALA A 36 -0.47 11.75 5.03
N THR A 37 -1.59 12.39 4.69
CA THR A 37 -2.93 11.93 5.02
C THR A 37 -3.77 11.82 3.76
N PHE A 38 -4.38 10.66 3.54
CA PHE A 38 -5.36 10.44 2.49
C PHE A 38 -6.74 10.34 3.13
N THR A 39 -7.61 11.33 2.87
CA THR A 39 -8.93 11.35 3.47
C THR A 39 -9.96 10.53 2.68
N GLY A 40 -9.80 10.47 1.36
CA GLY A 40 -10.59 9.64 0.45
C GLY A 40 -9.92 8.30 0.14
N ASP A 41 -10.56 7.53 -0.76
CA ASP A 41 -10.04 6.22 -1.17
C ASP A 41 -8.81 6.36 -2.07
N VAL A 42 -7.84 5.48 -1.89
CA VAL A 42 -6.61 5.40 -2.68
C VAL A 42 -6.64 4.15 -3.56
N TRP A 43 -6.64 4.38 -4.88
CA TRP A 43 -6.70 3.34 -5.89
C TRP A 43 -5.34 3.16 -6.56
N SER A 44 -4.54 2.24 -6.06
CA SER A 44 -3.21 1.92 -6.58
C SER A 44 -3.11 0.51 -7.17
N ASP A 45 -4.24 -0.10 -7.55
CA ASP A 45 -4.22 -1.42 -8.17
C ASP A 45 -3.37 -1.42 -9.46
N LYS A 46 -2.59 -2.48 -9.65
CA LYS A 46 -1.70 -2.66 -10.80
C LYS A 46 -0.68 -1.52 -11.00
N THR A 47 -0.39 -0.75 -9.96
CA THR A 47 0.64 0.30 -9.99
C THR A 47 2.01 -0.33 -9.87
N THR A 48 2.98 0.18 -10.61
CA THR A 48 4.38 -0.25 -10.53
C THR A 48 5.22 0.85 -9.91
N PHE A 49 5.88 0.56 -8.80
CA PHE A 49 6.84 1.43 -8.14
C PHE A 49 8.24 0.89 -8.39
N THR A 50 9.02 1.54 -9.26
CA THR A 50 10.35 1.02 -9.60
C THR A 50 11.43 1.48 -8.63
N GLY A 51 11.31 2.71 -8.12
CA GLY A 51 12.18 3.25 -7.08
C GLY A 51 11.67 2.95 -5.67
N SER A 52 12.44 3.36 -4.67
CA SER A 52 12.03 3.19 -3.27
C SER A 52 10.80 4.05 -2.96
N THR A 53 9.80 3.45 -2.33
CA THR A 53 8.52 4.09 -2.00
C THR A 53 8.32 4.12 -0.50
N ARG A 54 8.09 5.33 0.04
CA ARG A 54 7.97 5.56 1.48
C ARG A 54 6.59 6.08 1.85
N PHE A 55 5.82 5.22 2.51
CA PHE A 55 4.54 5.49 3.16
C PHE A 55 4.66 5.60 4.69
N ASP A 56 5.88 5.72 5.23
CA ASP A 56 6.07 5.84 6.67
C ASP A 56 5.23 6.98 7.27
N GLU A 57 4.61 6.72 8.42
CA GLU A 57 3.73 7.67 9.13
C GLU A 57 2.52 8.16 8.30
N VAL A 58 2.16 7.48 7.21
CA VAL A 58 0.97 7.84 6.43
C VAL A 58 -0.30 7.42 7.18
N THR A 59 -1.33 8.25 7.11
CA THR A 59 -2.68 7.88 7.54
C THR A 59 -3.60 7.75 6.33
N PHE A 60 -4.16 6.56 6.14
CA PHE A 60 -5.23 6.30 5.17
C PHE A 60 -6.56 6.22 5.92
N THR A 61 -7.37 7.28 5.88
CA THR A 61 -8.69 7.24 6.53
C THR A 61 -9.73 6.57 5.64
N GLY A 62 -9.65 6.79 4.32
CA GLY A 62 -10.38 6.02 3.32
C GLY A 62 -9.76 4.64 3.10
N GLY A 63 -10.38 3.85 2.22
CA GLY A 63 -9.81 2.56 1.81
C GLY A 63 -8.58 2.75 0.93
N ALA A 64 -7.55 1.93 1.13
CA ALA A 64 -6.34 1.91 0.32
C ALA A 64 -6.18 0.55 -0.35
N THR A 65 -6.17 0.52 -1.68
CA THR A 65 -5.98 -0.70 -2.46
C THR A 65 -4.68 -0.64 -3.26
N PHE A 66 -3.91 -1.72 -3.14
CA PHE A 66 -2.64 -1.98 -3.83
C PHE A 66 -2.70 -3.30 -4.58
N ARG A 67 -3.89 -3.79 -4.93
CA ARG A 67 -4.02 -5.14 -5.49
C ARG A 67 -3.27 -5.30 -6.80
N GLY A 68 -2.46 -6.35 -6.88
CA GLY A 68 -1.61 -6.58 -8.04
C GLY A 68 -0.58 -5.47 -8.29
N ALA A 69 -0.35 -4.58 -7.33
CA ALA A 69 0.74 -3.62 -7.42
C ALA A 69 2.09 -4.35 -7.36
N THR A 70 3.11 -3.73 -7.96
CA THR A 70 4.47 -4.24 -7.94
C THR A 70 5.40 -3.19 -7.36
N PHE A 71 6.08 -3.52 -6.28
CA PHE A 71 7.14 -2.70 -5.69
C PHE A 71 8.47 -3.34 -6.02
N THR A 72 9.19 -2.79 -7.00
CA THR A 72 10.51 -3.33 -7.35
C THR A 72 11.63 -2.76 -6.48
N GLY A 73 11.51 -1.50 -6.09
CA GLY A 73 12.31 -0.92 -5.01
C GLY A 73 11.70 -1.21 -3.64
N ASP A 74 12.37 -0.75 -2.60
CA ASP A 74 11.91 -0.95 -1.22
C ASP A 74 10.57 -0.24 -0.97
N ALA A 75 9.69 -0.89 -0.23
CA ALA A 75 8.38 -0.39 0.17
C ALA A 75 8.30 -0.28 1.70
N TRP A 76 8.26 0.95 2.21
CA TRP A 76 8.26 1.21 3.65
C TRP A 76 6.91 1.77 4.09
N PHE A 77 6.19 1.01 4.91
CA PHE A 77 4.90 1.34 5.53
C PHE A 77 5.02 1.40 7.06
N ASN A 78 6.15 1.87 7.58
CA ASN A 78 6.40 1.85 9.01
C ASN A 78 5.58 2.93 9.70
N ARG A 79 4.95 2.59 10.83
CA ARG A 79 4.03 3.47 11.57
C ARG A 79 2.91 4.04 10.69
N THR A 80 2.56 3.34 9.60
CA THR A 80 1.41 3.69 8.76
C THR A 80 0.12 3.26 9.47
N THR A 81 -0.89 4.12 9.47
CA THR A 81 -2.22 3.81 9.99
C THR A 81 -3.20 3.63 8.84
N PHE A 82 -3.78 2.44 8.72
CA PHE A 82 -4.89 2.15 7.83
C PHE A 82 -6.19 2.11 8.64
N THR A 83 -6.97 3.19 8.59
CA THR A 83 -8.28 3.23 9.25
C THR A 83 -9.36 2.60 8.38
N GLY A 84 -9.30 2.84 7.07
CA GLY A 84 -10.13 2.15 6.09
C GLY A 84 -9.59 0.75 5.75
N LYS A 85 -10.23 0.11 4.77
CA LYS A 85 -9.78 -1.21 4.27
C LYS A 85 -8.40 -1.08 3.62
N ALA A 86 -7.50 -2.02 3.92
CA ALA A 86 -6.16 -2.09 3.34
C ALA A 86 -6.00 -3.38 2.53
N TRP A 87 -5.96 -3.25 1.21
CA TRP A 87 -5.97 -4.42 0.32
C TRP A 87 -4.68 -4.54 -0.47
N PHE A 88 -3.87 -5.53 -0.09
CA PHE A 88 -2.61 -5.90 -0.72
C PHE A 88 -2.71 -7.23 -1.47
N ASP A 89 -3.91 -7.71 -1.81
CA ASP A 89 -4.09 -8.97 -2.52
C ASP A 89 -3.23 -9.01 -3.80
N LYS A 90 -2.44 -10.07 -3.98
CA LYS A 90 -1.55 -10.28 -5.13
C LYS A 90 -0.49 -9.19 -5.34
N THR A 91 -0.16 -8.41 -4.31
CA THR A 91 0.94 -7.44 -4.37
C THR A 91 2.27 -8.18 -4.42
N ALA A 92 3.15 -7.78 -5.33
CA ALA A 92 4.51 -8.30 -5.41
C ALA A 92 5.50 -7.28 -4.84
N PHE A 93 6.13 -7.61 -3.72
CA PHE A 93 7.27 -6.86 -3.20
C PHE A 93 8.55 -7.58 -3.63
N THR A 94 9.29 -7.04 -4.59
CA THR A 94 10.57 -7.65 -4.99
C THR A 94 11.76 -7.01 -4.29
N GLY A 95 11.63 -5.75 -3.83
CA GLY A 95 12.53 -5.14 -2.85
C GLY A 95 12.09 -5.44 -1.41
N ASP A 96 12.76 -4.81 -0.44
CA ASP A 96 12.37 -4.96 0.98
C ASP A 96 10.96 -4.40 1.21
N ALA A 97 10.12 -5.12 1.96
CA ALA A 97 8.82 -4.63 2.42
C ALA A 97 8.80 -4.58 3.94
N ARG A 98 8.53 -3.40 4.51
CA ARG A 98 8.45 -3.22 5.97
C ARG A 98 7.14 -2.57 6.38
N PHE A 99 6.57 -3.09 7.45
CA PHE A 99 5.32 -2.67 8.06
C PHE A 99 5.50 -2.53 9.58
N ASP A 100 6.69 -2.12 10.01
CA ASP A 100 7.03 -2.04 11.43
C ASP A 100 6.10 -1.02 12.11
N GLU A 101 5.43 -1.42 13.20
CA GLU A 101 4.45 -0.59 13.91
C GLU A 101 3.28 -0.09 13.03
N ALA A 102 3.03 -0.72 11.88
CA ALA A 102 1.82 -0.44 11.09
C ALA A 102 0.58 -0.88 11.86
N THR A 103 -0.49 -0.08 11.80
CA THR A 103 -1.77 -0.32 12.48
C THR A 103 -2.88 -0.43 11.45
N PHE A 104 -3.72 -1.48 11.53
CA PHE A 104 -4.82 -1.76 10.62
C PHE A 104 -6.16 -1.84 11.35
N THR A 105 -6.73 -0.70 11.71
CA THR A 105 -8.02 -0.71 12.43
C THR A 105 -9.20 -1.14 11.54
N GLY A 106 -9.04 -1.09 10.21
CA GLY A 106 -9.97 -1.64 9.22
C GLY A 106 -9.45 -2.95 8.61
N ASP A 107 -10.29 -3.64 7.82
CA ASP A 107 -9.93 -4.94 7.24
C ASP A 107 -8.63 -4.88 6.42
N ALA A 108 -7.66 -5.70 6.79
CA ALA A 108 -6.41 -5.87 6.04
C ALA A 108 -6.37 -7.23 5.32
N ARG A 109 -5.97 -7.23 4.04
CA ARG A 109 -5.85 -8.47 3.23
C ARG A 109 -4.54 -8.52 2.47
N PHE A 110 -3.85 -9.65 2.55
CA PHE A 110 -2.58 -9.92 1.87
C PHE A 110 -2.63 -11.22 1.06
N ARG A 111 -3.82 -11.64 0.60
CA ARG A 111 -3.98 -12.94 -0.07
C ARG A 111 -3.15 -13.00 -1.35
N GLY A 112 -2.23 -13.95 -1.43
CA GLY A 112 -1.33 -14.13 -2.57
C GLY A 112 -0.31 -13.00 -2.75
N ALA A 113 -0.10 -12.15 -1.75
CA ALA A 113 1.03 -11.21 -1.76
C ALA A 113 2.36 -11.99 -1.64
N THR A 114 3.43 -11.46 -2.22
CA THR A 114 4.76 -12.10 -2.18
C THR A 114 5.85 -11.12 -1.77
N LEU A 115 6.90 -11.63 -1.10
CA LEU A 115 8.15 -10.96 -0.84
C LEU A 115 9.26 -11.76 -1.54
N GLY A 116 9.80 -11.22 -2.62
CA GLY A 116 10.58 -11.98 -3.58
C GLY A 116 9.75 -13.12 -4.18
N SER A 117 10.28 -14.36 -4.10
CA SER A 117 9.58 -15.59 -4.51
C SER A 117 8.65 -16.16 -3.45
N GLU A 118 8.72 -15.66 -2.21
CA GLU A 118 8.04 -16.28 -1.07
C GLU A 118 6.67 -15.67 -0.81
N PRO A 119 5.69 -16.44 -0.31
CA PRO A 119 4.44 -15.90 0.18
C PRO A 119 4.67 -14.87 1.29
N PHE A 120 4.07 -13.70 1.17
CA PHE A 120 4.14 -12.66 2.20
C PHE A 120 2.97 -12.81 3.16
N GLN A 121 3.28 -13.24 4.39
CA GLN A 121 2.31 -13.43 5.47
C GLN A 121 2.70 -12.59 6.69
N PRO A 122 2.33 -11.30 6.75
CA PRO A 122 2.72 -10.45 7.85
C PRO A 122 1.99 -10.80 9.15
N THR A 123 2.76 -10.88 10.24
CA THR A 123 2.27 -11.07 11.59
C THR A 123 2.06 -9.72 12.25
N PHE A 124 0.87 -9.15 12.11
CA PHE A 124 0.43 -8.01 12.93
C PHE A 124 -0.06 -8.51 14.28
N ALA A 125 0.08 -7.69 15.32
CA ALA A 125 -0.41 -8.02 16.66
C ALA A 125 -1.88 -8.44 16.60
N SER A 126 -2.24 -9.45 17.38
CA SER A 126 -3.47 -10.24 17.26
C SER A 126 -4.79 -9.49 17.48
N ASP A 127 -4.74 -8.25 18.00
CA ASP A 127 -5.95 -7.44 18.20
C ASP A 127 -6.49 -6.81 16.89
N ASP A 128 -5.77 -7.00 15.78
CA ASP A 128 -5.94 -6.28 14.51
C ASP A 128 -6.53 -7.13 13.36
N LYS A 129 -7.01 -8.36 13.64
CA LYS A 129 -7.40 -9.31 12.59
C LYS A 129 -8.80 -9.88 12.78
N ARG A 130 -9.83 -9.18 12.26
CA ARG A 130 -11.07 -9.85 11.87
C ARG A 130 -10.85 -10.52 10.52
N ASP A 131 -10.37 -11.75 10.54
CA ASP A 131 -10.39 -12.62 9.37
C ASP A 131 -11.85 -12.94 9.04
N ASP A 132 -12.44 -12.20 8.10
CA ASP A 132 -13.66 -12.63 7.44
C ASP A 132 -13.30 -13.73 6.43
N SER A 133 -13.07 -14.92 6.98
CA SER A 133 -13.17 -16.19 6.26
C SER A 133 -14.66 -16.55 6.07
N GLY A 134 -15.45 -15.61 5.54
CA GLY A 134 -16.75 -15.90 4.95
C GLY A 134 -16.57 -16.68 3.65
N GLN A 135 -16.50 -18.00 3.75
CA GLN A 135 -16.92 -18.86 2.64
C GLN A 135 -18.41 -18.62 2.40
N SER A 136 -18.75 -18.05 1.25
CA SER A 136 -19.97 -18.37 0.53
C SER A 136 -19.49 -19.10 -0.73
N GLY A 137 -19.74 -20.40 -0.91
CA GLY A 137 -21.09 -20.95 -1.03
C GLY A 137 -21.49 -20.81 -2.48
#